data_AF-A0A6L7P9T7-F1
#
_entry.id   AF-A0A6L7P9T7-F1
#
_cell.length_a   1.000
_cell.length_b   1.000
_cell.length_c   1.000
_cell.angle_alpha   90.00
_cell.angle_beta   90.00
_cell.angle_gamma   90.00
#
_symmetry.space_group_name_H-M   'P 1'
#
loop_
_entity.id
_entity.type
_entity.pdbx_description
1 polymer ?
#
loop_
_entity_poly.entity_id
_entity_poly.type
_entity_poly.pdbx_seq_one_letter_code
_entity_poly.pdbx_strand_id
1 'polypeptide(L)'
;MGLLGERRASRRHRRRRSGPRARQAAGRRRRHDHRRTRHPAAASGRPDRRGRGADRGAARGRRALAAARRDGRALRVPPRPRAGRACQRRARRRLRRLPQLRLQDRRLGRAARPARGGGGRHTGDRPAVWPPPGDALMAPSTFAAIDVGTTKICTVVAELASAHEIRILGVGVGPSQGLNRGMVDNIHAAMEAIASSVERAERASGTRILSAHVGIKGPHVSSMNSRGIVAIADPRQPITGGDVGRALESARIVNIPNNREVLHVIPRFYVVDGQDHVAVARGMFGSRLDVETHIVTAGSSAIHNLLRCVEGAGVQVDSLILDSLASTQAAVNPEELEHGVAVIDIGGGATDLAVYVHGAV
;
A
#
# COMPACT_ATOMS: atom_id res chain seq x y z
N MET A 1 -67.30 -25.63 -11.71
CA MET A 1 -68.50 -24.88 -12.14
C MET A 1 -68.13 -23.41 -12.04
N GLY A 2 -67.70 -22.72 -13.10
CA GLY A 2 -68.46 -22.43 -14.34
C GLY A 2 -69.23 -21.12 -14.10
N LEU A 3 -69.27 -20.10 -14.96
CA LEU A 3 -69.00 -20.00 -16.39
C LEU A 3 -69.18 -18.51 -16.81
N LEU A 4 -68.50 -18.12 -17.90
CA LEU A 4 -68.92 -17.17 -18.97
C LEU A 4 -69.02 -15.66 -18.61
N GLY A 5 -68.42 -14.72 -19.35
CA GLY A 5 -68.43 -14.54 -20.82
C GLY A 5 -69.48 -13.47 -21.17
N GLU A 6 -69.35 -12.50 -22.08
CA GLU A 6 -68.61 -12.37 -23.34
C GLU A 6 -68.94 -10.97 -23.97
N ARG A 7 -68.01 -10.42 -24.79
CA ARG A 7 -68.22 -9.76 -26.12
C ARG A 7 -69.03 -8.42 -26.21
N ARG A 8 -68.91 -7.48 -27.16
CA ARG A 8 -68.28 -7.25 -28.49
C ARG A 8 -68.36 -5.70 -28.72
N ALA A 9 -67.32 -4.98 -29.15
CA ALA A 9 -66.89 -4.69 -30.54
C ALA A 9 -67.77 -3.77 -31.43
N SER A 10 -67.10 -2.76 -32.02
CA SER A 10 -67.33 -2.16 -33.37
C SER A 10 -68.35 -1.00 -33.46
N ARG A 11 -68.22 0.07 -34.28
CA ARG A 11 -67.38 0.38 -35.46
C ARG A 11 -67.56 1.86 -35.91
N ARG A 12 -66.44 2.50 -36.26
CA ARG A 12 -66.13 3.29 -37.50
C ARG A 12 -67.18 4.23 -38.16
N HIS A 13 -66.71 5.44 -38.50
CA HIS A 13 -66.44 5.93 -39.88
C HIS A 13 -65.56 7.21 -39.84
N ARG A 14 -64.37 7.30 -40.47
CA ARG A 14 -64.00 7.39 -41.92
C ARG A 14 -64.40 8.77 -42.51
N ARG A 15 -63.61 9.52 -43.31
CA ARG A 15 -62.43 9.22 -44.15
C ARG A 15 -61.96 10.50 -44.93
N ARG A 16 -60.64 10.55 -45.25
CA ARG A 16 -59.98 10.81 -46.58
C ARG A 16 -60.06 12.22 -47.22
N ARG A 17 -59.19 12.65 -48.16
CA ARG A 17 -58.02 12.17 -48.97
C ARG A 17 -57.35 13.46 -49.54
N SER A 18 -56.17 13.55 -50.18
CA SER A 18 -55.57 12.79 -51.31
C SER A 18 -54.13 13.30 -51.61
N GLY A 19 -53.25 12.42 -52.14
CA GLY A 19 -51.94 12.76 -52.77
C GLY A 19 -52.08 13.22 -54.25
N PRO A 20 -51.17 12.92 -55.23
CA PRO A 20 -49.99 11.99 -55.23
C PRO A 20 -48.74 12.32 -56.15
N ARG A 21 -47.67 11.47 -56.07
CA ARG A 21 -46.66 11.00 -57.11
C ARG A 21 -45.73 12.04 -57.83
N ALA A 22 -44.57 11.76 -58.46
CA ALA A 22 -43.53 10.71 -58.58
C ALA A 22 -42.45 11.24 -59.59
N ARG A 23 -41.18 10.77 -59.57
CA ARG A 23 -40.32 10.35 -60.74
C ARG A 23 -38.78 10.45 -60.52
N GLN A 24 -38.10 9.55 -61.25
CA GLN A 24 -36.67 9.20 -61.34
C GLN A 24 -35.84 10.19 -62.19
N ALA A 25 -34.50 10.20 -62.05
CA ALA A 25 -33.52 9.83 -63.10
C ALA A 25 -32.08 10.35 -62.84
N ALA A 26 -31.12 9.58 -63.36
CA ALA A 26 -29.67 9.72 -63.25
C ALA A 26 -29.04 10.81 -64.15
N GLY A 27 -27.81 11.25 -63.82
CA GLY A 27 -27.00 12.12 -64.68
C GLY A 27 -25.49 12.07 -64.34
N ARG A 28 -24.66 11.80 -65.35
CA ARG A 28 -23.22 11.50 -65.30
C ARG A 28 -22.32 12.74 -65.25
N ARG A 29 -21.13 12.56 -64.61
CA ARG A 29 -19.76 13.04 -64.93
C ARG A 29 -19.56 14.34 -65.75
N ARG A 30 -18.68 15.23 -65.28
CA ARG A 30 -17.44 15.68 -65.98
C ARG A 30 -16.53 16.56 -65.10
N ARG A 31 -15.25 16.59 -65.49
CA ARG A 31 -14.03 17.10 -64.83
C ARG A 31 -13.70 18.55 -65.22
N HIS A 32 -12.89 19.23 -64.41
CA HIS A 32 -11.74 20.16 -64.70
C HIS A 32 -11.46 20.96 -63.40
N ASP A 33 -10.37 20.83 -62.64
CA ASP A 33 -8.91 21.00 -62.83
C ASP A 33 -8.39 22.46 -62.79
N HIS A 34 -7.24 22.64 -62.08
CA HIS A 34 -6.30 23.77 -61.98
C HIS A 34 -6.64 24.91 -60.97
N ARG A 35 -5.77 25.42 -60.08
CA ARG A 35 -4.29 25.55 -59.93
C ARG A 35 -3.94 25.67 -58.42
N ARG A 36 -2.96 24.91 -57.89
CA ARG A 36 -1.56 25.29 -57.57
C ARG A 36 -1.32 26.67 -56.91
N THR A 37 -0.86 26.65 -55.66
CA THR A 37 0.36 27.37 -55.21
C THR A 37 1.11 26.51 -54.18
N ARG A 38 2.43 26.44 -54.37
CA ARG A 38 3.43 25.75 -53.53
C ARG A 38 4.09 26.79 -52.62
N HIS A 39 4.52 26.39 -51.43
CA HIS A 39 5.64 26.99 -50.70
C HIS A 39 6.19 25.99 -49.65
N PRO A 40 7.44 26.14 -49.16
CA PRO A 40 8.53 25.21 -49.50
C PRO A 40 9.05 24.40 -48.30
N ALA A 41 9.90 23.43 -48.62
CA ALA A 41 10.59 22.56 -47.67
C ALA A 41 11.92 23.15 -47.16
N ALA A 42 12.19 22.81 -45.89
CA ALA A 42 13.47 22.48 -45.27
C ALA A 42 14.48 23.59 -44.90
N ALA A 43 14.72 23.69 -43.58
CA ALA A 43 16.07 23.78 -43.04
C ALA A 43 16.20 22.86 -41.82
N SER A 44 17.34 22.19 -41.77
CA SER A 44 17.80 21.09 -40.92
C SER A 44 17.86 21.37 -39.41
N GLY A 45 17.38 20.43 -38.60
CA GLY A 45 17.73 20.26 -37.18
C GLY A 45 17.83 18.77 -36.85
N ARG A 46 19.00 18.33 -36.36
CA ARG A 46 19.36 16.93 -36.08
C ARG A 46 18.45 16.30 -35.01
N PRO A 47 17.92 15.07 -35.17
CA PRO A 47 17.31 14.36 -34.06
C PRO A 47 18.35 13.55 -33.29
N ASP A 48 18.27 13.70 -31.98
CA ASP A 48 19.12 13.10 -30.97
C ASP A 48 19.03 11.56 -30.96
N ARG A 49 20.17 10.88 -30.89
CA ARG A 49 20.27 9.41 -30.92
C ARG A 49 20.20 8.86 -29.50
N ARG A 50 18.99 8.71 -28.92
CA ARG A 50 18.75 7.80 -27.79
C ARG A 50 17.35 7.20 -27.85
N GLY A 51 17.23 6.01 -28.43
CA GLY A 51 15.92 5.34 -28.49
C GLY A 51 15.81 4.18 -29.48
N ARG A 52 16.80 3.29 -29.56
CA ARG A 52 16.67 2.00 -30.29
C ARG A 52 17.47 0.89 -29.60
N GLY A 53 17.12 0.59 -28.34
CA GLY A 53 17.77 -0.48 -27.55
C GLY A 53 16.82 -1.53 -26.99
N ALA A 54 15.54 -1.21 -26.75
CA ALA A 54 14.67 -2.09 -25.95
C ALA A 54 13.95 -3.18 -26.75
N ASP A 55 13.70 -2.98 -28.05
CA ASP A 55 12.78 -3.87 -28.80
C ASP A 55 13.46 -5.05 -29.52
N ARG A 56 14.80 -5.11 -29.54
CA ARG A 56 15.54 -6.22 -30.17
C ARG A 56 15.85 -7.38 -29.22
N GLY A 57 15.73 -7.19 -27.91
CA GLY A 57 15.98 -8.22 -26.89
C GLY A 57 14.83 -9.22 -26.74
N ALA A 58 13.58 -8.74 -26.77
CA ALA A 58 12.39 -9.58 -26.58
C ALA A 58 12.16 -10.58 -27.73
N ALA A 59 12.50 -10.20 -28.97
CA ALA A 59 12.35 -11.08 -30.14
C ALA A 59 13.42 -12.19 -30.21
N ARG A 60 14.62 -11.98 -29.65
CA ARG A 60 15.69 -12.98 -29.60
C ARG A 60 15.46 -14.03 -28.50
N GLY A 61 14.92 -13.63 -27.35
CA GLY A 61 14.58 -14.55 -26.25
C GLY A 61 13.47 -15.55 -26.60
N ARG A 62 12.46 -15.11 -27.37
CA ARG A 62 11.34 -15.99 -27.79
C ARG A 62 11.74 -17.03 -28.84
N ARG A 63 12.73 -16.75 -29.69
CA ARG A 63 13.26 -17.73 -30.66
C ARG A 63 14.19 -18.76 -30.02
N ALA A 64 14.95 -18.39 -28.98
CA ALA A 64 15.81 -19.32 -28.25
C ALA A 64 15.02 -20.35 -27.42
N LEU A 65 13.89 -19.95 -26.81
CA LEU A 65 13.02 -20.88 -26.07
C LEU A 65 12.25 -21.86 -26.97
N ALA A 66 11.93 -21.45 -28.21
CA ALA A 66 11.23 -22.32 -29.17
C ALA A 66 12.15 -23.39 -29.78
N ALA A 67 13.46 -23.12 -29.90
CA ALA A 67 14.45 -24.09 -30.39
C ALA A 67 14.82 -25.14 -29.33
N ALA A 68 14.86 -24.77 -28.04
CA ALA A 68 15.25 -25.66 -26.94
C ALA A 68 14.19 -26.72 -26.56
N ARG A 69 12.99 -26.71 -27.19
CA ARG A 69 11.94 -27.72 -26.96
C ARG A 69 11.89 -28.83 -28.01
N ARG A 70 12.75 -28.79 -29.04
CA ARG A 70 12.80 -29.81 -30.09
C ARG A 70 13.93 -30.84 -29.93
N ASP A 71 14.98 -30.50 -29.19
CA ASP A 71 16.08 -31.43 -28.89
C ASP A 71 16.14 -31.64 -27.38
N GLY A 72 15.73 -32.82 -26.91
CA GLY A 72 15.59 -33.19 -25.49
C GLY A 72 16.91 -33.21 -24.69
N ARG A 73 17.64 -32.10 -24.62
CA ARG A 73 18.84 -31.92 -23.80
C ARG A 73 18.53 -31.06 -22.59
N ALA A 74 18.69 -31.64 -21.40
CA ALA A 74 18.56 -30.94 -20.12
C ALA A 74 19.56 -29.79 -20.02
N LEU A 75 19.07 -28.56 -19.82
CA LEU A 75 19.88 -27.38 -19.53
C LEU A 75 20.48 -27.52 -18.12
N ARG A 76 21.80 -27.68 -18.03
CA ARG A 76 22.55 -27.59 -16.77
C ARG A 76 22.47 -26.16 -16.24
N VAL A 77 21.87 -26.00 -15.06
CA VAL A 77 21.83 -24.75 -14.30
C VAL A 77 23.18 -24.57 -13.56
N PRO A 78 23.89 -23.45 -13.70
CA PRO A 78 25.12 -23.21 -12.95
C PRO A 78 24.82 -22.96 -11.45
N PRO A 79 25.72 -23.34 -10.52
CA PRO A 79 25.50 -23.14 -9.09
C PRO A 79 25.51 -21.65 -8.70
N ARG A 80 24.61 -21.29 -7.78
CA ARG A 80 24.39 -19.92 -7.28
C ARG A 80 25.65 -19.31 -6.62
N PRO A 81 25.95 -18.01 -6.81
CA PRO A 81 27.03 -17.34 -6.08
C PRO A 81 26.65 -17.15 -4.60
N ARG A 82 27.64 -17.37 -3.72
CA ARG A 82 27.51 -17.32 -2.25
C ARG A 82 27.45 -15.88 -1.71
N ALA A 83 26.38 -15.13 -2.01
CA ALA A 83 26.20 -13.77 -1.46
C ALA A 83 25.55 -13.74 -0.05
N GLY A 84 24.89 -14.82 0.38
CA GLY A 84 24.09 -14.85 1.63
C GLY A 84 24.88 -14.87 2.95
N ARG A 85 26.21 -15.10 2.94
CA ARG A 85 27.00 -15.23 4.18
C ARG A 85 27.53 -13.90 4.73
N ALA A 86 27.65 -12.86 3.91
CA ALA A 86 28.15 -11.55 4.35
C ALA A 86 27.10 -10.78 5.17
N CYS A 87 25.83 -10.80 4.74
CA CYS A 87 24.72 -10.17 5.45
C CYS A 87 24.43 -10.86 6.79
N GLN A 88 24.39 -12.20 6.81
CA GLN A 88 24.17 -12.98 8.04
C GLN A 88 25.30 -12.83 9.08
N ARG A 89 26.55 -12.59 8.63
CA ARG A 89 27.70 -12.36 9.54
C ARG A 89 27.69 -10.98 10.19
N ARG A 90 27.11 -9.95 9.54
CA ARG A 90 26.97 -8.61 10.13
C ARG A 90 25.90 -8.59 11.24
N ALA A 91 24.77 -9.26 11.03
CA ALA A 91 23.73 -9.42 12.05
C ALA A 91 24.22 -10.17 13.31
N ARG A 92 25.01 -11.25 13.13
CA ARG A 92 25.55 -12.04 14.26
C ARG A 92 26.67 -11.33 15.04
N ARG A 93 27.41 -10.39 14.42
CA ARG A 93 28.47 -9.63 15.09
C ARG A 93 27.92 -8.51 15.99
N ARG A 94 26.73 -7.95 15.70
CA ARG A 94 26.05 -6.97 16.58
C ARG A 94 25.53 -7.59 17.88
N LEU A 95 25.12 -8.87 17.86
CA LEU A 95 24.63 -9.60 19.05
C LEU A 95 25.71 -10.00 20.07
N ARG A 96 27.01 -9.87 19.76
CA ARG A 96 28.12 -10.32 20.64
C ARG A 96 28.85 -9.22 21.39
N ARG A 97 28.46 -7.95 21.26
CA ARG A 97 29.15 -6.80 21.88
C ARG A 97 28.23 -5.98 22.77
N LEU A 98 27.59 -6.63 23.74
CA LEU A 98 26.96 -5.94 24.87
C LEU A 98 27.71 -6.33 26.15
N PRO A 99 28.20 -5.37 26.96
CA PRO A 99 28.87 -5.66 28.21
C PRO A 99 27.84 -6.17 29.23
N GLN A 100 28.16 -7.28 29.90
CA GLN A 100 27.42 -7.75 31.07
C GLN A 100 27.73 -6.83 32.25
N LEU A 101 26.78 -6.00 32.67
CA LEU A 101 26.86 -5.26 33.92
C LEU A 101 25.96 -5.92 34.97
N ARG A 102 26.60 -6.26 36.09
CA ARG A 102 26.06 -6.96 37.26
C ARG A 102 24.97 -6.13 37.95
N LEU A 103 23.87 -6.78 38.27
CA LEU A 103 22.87 -6.25 39.22
C LEU A 103 23.49 -6.15 40.62
N GLN A 104 23.28 -5.01 41.28
CA GLN A 104 23.29 -4.91 42.74
C GLN A 104 21.97 -4.31 43.21
N ASP A 105 21.41 -4.98 44.21
CA ASP A 105 20.18 -4.69 44.95
C ASP A 105 20.01 -3.23 45.37
N ARG A 106 18.84 -2.65 45.10
CA ARG A 106 18.24 -1.65 46.02
C ARG A 106 16.71 -1.78 46.11
N ARG A 107 16.35 -2.32 47.28
CA ARG A 107 15.13 -2.29 48.08
C ARG A 107 14.05 -1.24 47.75
N LEU A 108 12.82 -1.79 47.69
CA LEU A 108 11.48 -1.28 47.97
C LEU A 108 11.35 0.05 48.74
N GLY A 109 10.48 0.93 48.23
CA GLY A 109 9.83 2.03 48.96
C GLY A 109 8.39 2.23 48.45
N ARG A 110 7.42 2.22 49.36
CA ARG A 110 5.97 2.24 49.14
C ARG A 110 5.39 3.66 48.97
N ALA A 111 4.28 3.71 48.23
CA ALA A 111 3.04 4.50 48.40
C ALA A 111 2.98 5.99 47.98
N ALA A 112 1.96 6.33 47.15
CA ALA A 112 0.72 7.00 47.57
C ALA A 112 -0.27 7.19 46.39
N ARG A 113 -1.58 7.05 46.66
CA ARG A 113 -2.72 7.40 45.78
C ARG A 113 -3.17 8.85 46.05
N PRO A 114 -3.83 9.52 45.08
CA PRO A 114 -5.26 9.85 45.24
C PRO A 114 -6.06 9.72 43.92
N ALA A 115 -7.28 9.16 43.92
CA ALA A 115 -8.62 9.74 44.18
C ALA A 115 -9.36 10.19 42.90
N ARG A 116 -10.65 9.85 42.85
CA ARG A 116 -11.57 9.89 41.70
C ARG A 116 -12.13 11.29 41.43
N GLY A 117 -12.45 11.57 40.17
CA GLY A 117 -13.39 12.61 39.72
C GLY A 117 -13.92 12.26 38.33
N GLY A 118 -15.24 12.15 38.19
CA GLY A 118 -15.92 11.70 36.97
C GLY A 118 -16.33 12.83 36.01
N GLY A 119 -16.84 12.44 34.85
CA GLY A 119 -17.52 13.32 33.90
C GLY A 119 -17.23 12.96 32.44
N GLY A 120 -18.16 12.26 31.79
CA GLY A 120 -18.05 11.88 30.38
C GLY A 120 -18.35 13.01 29.40
N ARG A 121 -17.88 12.84 28.15
CA ARG A 121 -18.52 13.24 26.89
C ARG A 121 -17.78 12.60 25.72
N HIS A 122 -18.55 12.04 24.78
CA HIS A 122 -18.11 11.57 23.46
C HIS A 122 -17.59 12.74 22.60
N THR A 123 -16.58 12.49 21.76
CA THR A 123 -16.61 12.67 20.29
C THR A 123 -15.20 12.52 19.68
N GLY A 124 -15.12 11.80 18.56
CA GLY A 124 -14.24 12.16 17.44
C GLY A 124 -13.00 11.29 17.25
N ASP A 125 -13.05 10.46 16.20
CA ASP A 125 -11.89 9.85 15.53
C ASP A 125 -10.74 10.84 15.40
N ARG A 126 -9.61 10.49 16.01
CA ARG A 126 -8.32 11.15 15.78
C ARG A 126 -7.50 10.24 14.87
N PRO A 127 -6.87 10.75 13.80
CA PRO A 127 -5.86 9.97 13.11
C PRO A 127 -4.71 9.70 14.08
N ALA A 128 -4.28 8.45 14.17
CA ALA A 128 -3.18 8.03 15.04
C ALA A 128 -1.87 8.69 14.58
N VAL A 129 -1.51 9.81 15.21
CA VAL A 129 -0.16 10.35 15.16
C VAL A 129 0.62 9.72 16.30
N TRP A 130 1.49 8.78 15.95
CA TRP A 130 2.45 8.19 16.87
C TRP A 130 3.83 8.80 16.66
N PRO A 131 4.58 9.23 17.71
CA PRO A 131 4.23 9.33 19.13
C PRO A 131 3.80 10.77 19.56
N PRO A 132 3.02 10.93 20.65
CA PRO A 132 2.66 12.23 21.20
C PRO A 132 3.84 12.90 21.94
N PRO A 133 3.96 14.24 21.96
CA PRO A 133 4.98 14.95 22.73
C PRO A 133 4.54 15.11 24.19
N GLY A 134 5.26 14.47 25.13
CA GLY A 134 5.07 14.66 26.56
C GLY A 134 5.82 13.63 27.41
N ASP A 135 6.87 14.09 28.09
CA ASP A 135 7.73 13.34 29.02
C ASP A 135 6.98 12.92 30.31
N ALA A 136 6.04 11.99 30.20
CA ALA A 136 5.62 11.17 31.33
C ALA A 136 6.44 9.88 31.32
N LEU A 137 6.88 9.38 32.49
CA LEU A 137 7.48 8.06 32.65
C LEU A 137 6.61 7.00 31.93
N MET A 138 6.96 6.69 30.68
CA MET A 138 6.20 5.75 29.86
C MET A 138 6.46 4.38 30.46
N ALA A 139 5.44 3.82 31.11
CA ALA A 139 5.44 2.39 31.33
C ALA A 139 5.72 1.72 29.97
N PRO A 140 6.63 0.74 29.93
CA PRO A 140 7.05 0.18 28.65
C PRO A 140 5.82 -0.34 27.88
N SER A 141 5.56 0.25 26.72
CA SER A 141 4.42 -0.14 25.89
C SER A 141 4.76 -1.44 25.21
N THR A 142 4.05 -2.51 25.60
CA THR A 142 4.14 -3.80 24.93
C THR A 142 3.19 -3.82 23.74
N PHE A 143 3.66 -4.31 22.60
CA PHE A 143 2.90 -4.43 21.37
C PHE A 143 3.22 -5.75 20.67
N ALA A 144 2.33 -6.16 19.77
CA ALA A 144 2.50 -7.37 18.98
C ALA A 144 2.42 -7.07 17.47
N ALA A 145 3.12 -7.89 16.69
CA ALA A 145 3.04 -7.87 15.24
C ALA A 145 2.86 -9.29 14.69
N ILE A 146 2.01 -9.46 13.67
CA ILE A 146 1.75 -10.74 13.00
C ILE A 146 2.05 -10.59 11.50
N ASP A 147 3.06 -11.29 11.01
CA ASP A 147 3.32 -11.47 9.57
C ASP A 147 2.62 -12.76 9.10
N VAL A 148 1.54 -12.59 8.32
CA VAL A 148 0.75 -13.68 7.76
C VAL A 148 1.29 -14.03 6.37
N GLY A 149 2.34 -14.84 6.35
CA GLY A 149 2.96 -15.32 5.11
C GLY A 149 2.28 -16.54 4.50
N THR A 150 2.50 -16.76 3.20
CA THR A 150 2.01 -17.95 2.48
C THR A 150 2.64 -19.26 2.97
N THR A 151 3.89 -19.24 3.41
CA THR A 151 4.60 -20.45 3.86
C THR A 151 4.69 -20.56 5.38
N LYS A 152 4.73 -19.44 6.09
CA LYS A 152 4.86 -19.36 7.54
C LYS A 152 4.09 -18.16 8.07
N ILE A 153 3.67 -18.25 9.33
CA ILE A 153 3.10 -17.14 10.08
C ILE A 153 4.00 -16.84 11.26
N CYS A 154 4.42 -15.59 11.40
CA CYS A 154 5.33 -15.14 12.46
C CYS A 154 4.63 -14.11 13.34
N THR A 155 4.50 -14.42 14.63
CA THR A 155 4.00 -13.49 15.64
C THR A 155 5.15 -13.08 16.55
N VAL A 156 5.29 -11.78 16.79
CA VAL A 156 6.33 -11.21 17.66
C VAL A 156 5.66 -10.35 18.71
N VAL A 157 6.06 -10.52 19.97
CA VAL A 157 5.72 -9.63 21.08
C VAL A 157 6.97 -8.85 21.43
N ALA A 158 6.84 -7.54 21.50
CA ALA A 158 7.94 -6.64 21.77
C ALA A 158 7.54 -5.54 22.75
N GLU A 159 8.54 -5.01 23.43
CA GLU A 159 8.42 -3.94 24.39
C GLU A 159 9.24 -2.74 23.90
N LEU A 160 8.65 -1.55 23.94
CA LEU A 160 9.37 -0.32 23.72
C LEU A 160 10.03 0.13 25.04
N ALA A 161 11.31 -0.17 25.21
CA ALA A 161 12.07 0.16 26.43
C ALA A 161 12.46 1.65 26.48
N SER A 162 12.71 2.25 25.32
CA SER A 162 12.91 3.69 25.14
C SER A 162 12.55 4.07 23.70
N ALA A 163 12.55 5.36 23.36
CA ALA A 163 12.19 5.84 22.02
C ALA A 163 12.95 5.17 20.85
N HIS A 164 14.11 4.56 21.12
CA HIS A 164 14.96 3.94 20.09
C HIS A 164 15.32 2.49 20.39
N GLU A 165 14.71 1.88 21.41
CA GLU A 165 15.05 0.51 21.82
C GLU A 165 13.82 -0.38 21.90
N ILE A 166 13.75 -1.34 20.98
CA ILE A 166 12.73 -2.38 20.93
C ILE A 166 13.34 -3.67 21.49
N ARG A 167 12.72 -4.20 22.54
CA ARG A 167 13.10 -5.47 23.17
C ARG A 167 12.11 -6.55 22.78
N ILE A 168 12.60 -7.63 22.15
CA ILE A 168 11.77 -8.78 21.80
C ILE A 168 11.51 -9.62 23.05
N LEU A 169 10.23 -9.77 23.42
CA LEU A 169 9.81 -10.57 24.57
C LEU A 169 9.50 -12.01 24.19
N GLY A 170 8.89 -12.23 23.02
CA GLY A 170 8.51 -13.57 22.57
C GLY A 170 8.29 -13.64 21.07
N VAL A 171 8.51 -14.83 20.51
CA VAL A 171 8.35 -15.10 19.08
C VAL A 171 7.65 -16.44 18.90
N GLY A 172 6.59 -16.45 18.09
CA GLY A 172 5.90 -17.64 17.62
C GLY A 172 6.01 -17.74 16.11
N VAL A 173 6.40 -18.91 15.59
CA VAL A 173 6.51 -19.14 14.14
C VAL A 173 5.90 -20.47 13.77
N GLY A 174 4.74 -20.48 13.12
CA GLY A 174 4.05 -21.68 12.66
C GLY A 174 4.14 -21.85 11.14
N PRO A 175 3.98 -23.09 10.62
CA PRO A 175 3.67 -23.29 9.20
C PRO A 175 2.34 -22.58 8.88
N SER A 176 2.25 -21.99 7.70
CA SER A 176 1.01 -21.38 7.23
C SER A 176 0.13 -22.41 6.52
N GLN A 177 -1.18 -22.31 6.73
CA GLN A 177 -2.19 -23.01 5.97
C GLN A 177 -3.34 -22.04 5.67
N GLY A 178 -4.09 -22.29 4.61
CA GLY A 178 -5.20 -21.42 4.24
C GLY A 178 -4.80 -20.12 3.53
N LEU A 179 -3.54 -20.01 3.07
CA LEU A 179 -3.01 -18.86 2.33
C LEU A 179 -2.35 -19.28 1.02
N ASN A 180 -2.61 -18.49 -0.03
CA ASN A 180 -2.00 -18.65 -1.34
C ASN A 180 -1.64 -17.28 -1.94
N ARG A 181 -0.35 -17.01 -2.14
CA ARG A 181 0.20 -15.75 -2.69
C ARG A 181 -0.32 -14.48 -1.98
N GLY A 182 -0.36 -14.51 -0.65
CA GLY A 182 -0.88 -13.41 0.18
C GLY A 182 -2.41 -13.28 0.21
N MET A 183 -3.15 -14.20 -0.42
CA MET A 183 -4.61 -14.26 -0.34
C MET A 183 -5.03 -15.37 0.62
N VAL A 184 -6.05 -15.13 1.42
CA VAL A 184 -6.69 -16.19 2.21
C VAL A 184 -7.55 -17.04 1.29
N ASP A 185 -7.26 -18.34 1.19
CA ASP A 185 -8.04 -19.32 0.42
C ASP A 185 -8.97 -20.18 1.30
N ASN A 186 -8.59 -20.40 2.55
CA ASN A 186 -9.39 -21.13 3.54
C ASN A 186 -9.29 -20.41 4.90
N ILE A 187 -10.42 -19.81 5.30
CA ILE A 187 -10.55 -19.00 6.51
C ILE A 187 -10.25 -19.83 7.78
N HIS A 188 -10.76 -21.06 7.87
CA HIS A 188 -10.55 -21.91 9.05
C HIS A 188 -9.09 -22.34 9.21
N ALA A 189 -8.47 -22.82 8.14
CA ALA A 189 -7.06 -23.22 8.18
C ALA A 189 -6.13 -22.03 8.50
N ALA A 190 -6.43 -20.84 7.97
CA ALA A 190 -5.68 -19.63 8.28
C ALA A 190 -5.88 -19.18 9.74
N MET A 191 -7.11 -19.20 10.26
CA MET A 191 -7.40 -18.91 11.67
C MET A 191 -6.59 -19.80 12.61
N GLU A 192 -6.60 -21.12 12.39
CA GLU A 192 -5.85 -22.08 13.22
C GLU A 192 -4.33 -21.85 13.14
N ALA A 193 -3.81 -21.57 11.94
CA ALA A 193 -2.38 -21.30 11.75
C ALA A 193 -1.95 -20.00 12.44
N ILE A 194 -2.79 -18.95 12.41
CA ILE A 194 -2.56 -17.69 13.14
C ILE A 194 -2.60 -17.93 14.64
N ALA A 195 -3.65 -18.58 15.15
CA ALA A 195 -3.82 -18.90 16.57
C ALA A 195 -2.60 -19.67 17.11
N SER A 196 -2.13 -20.68 16.36
CA SER A 196 -0.93 -21.44 16.73
C SER A 196 0.34 -20.57 16.85
N SER A 197 0.50 -19.59 15.96
CA SER A 197 1.61 -18.63 16.01
C SER A 197 1.49 -17.69 17.22
N VAL A 198 0.29 -17.18 17.47
CA VAL A 198 -0.04 -16.30 18.61
C VAL A 198 0.23 -17.02 19.94
N GLU A 199 -0.33 -18.21 20.16
CA GLU A 199 -0.13 -19.00 21.38
C GLU A 199 1.34 -19.28 21.68
N ARG A 200 2.17 -19.46 20.64
CA ARG A 200 3.60 -19.67 20.81
C ARG A 200 4.33 -18.39 21.23
N ALA A 201 3.94 -17.25 20.66
CA ALA A 201 4.49 -15.96 21.05
C ALA A 201 4.07 -15.55 22.46
N GLU A 202 2.81 -15.81 22.84
CA GLU A 202 2.29 -15.59 24.20
C GLU A 202 3.04 -16.46 25.22
N ARG A 203 3.20 -17.75 24.95
CA ARG A 203 3.98 -18.65 25.83
C ARG A 203 5.43 -18.22 25.98
N ALA A 204 6.06 -17.75 24.90
CA ALA A 204 7.45 -17.30 24.94
C ALA A 204 7.63 -15.97 25.69
N SER A 205 6.66 -15.07 25.59
CA SER A 205 6.69 -13.74 26.22
C SER A 205 6.09 -13.69 27.63
N GLY A 206 5.29 -14.69 28.02
CA GLY A 206 4.47 -14.65 29.22
C GLY A 206 3.37 -13.58 29.18
N THR A 207 3.07 -13.03 28.00
CA THR A 207 2.13 -11.92 27.81
C THR A 207 1.00 -12.34 26.88
N ARG A 208 -0.24 -11.97 27.23
CA ARG A 208 -1.40 -12.19 26.38
C ARG A 208 -1.48 -11.12 25.28
N ILE A 209 -1.70 -11.54 24.04
CA ILE A 209 -1.83 -10.66 22.88
C ILE A 209 -3.31 -10.37 22.68
N LEU A 210 -3.73 -9.15 23.05
CA LEU A 210 -5.12 -8.70 22.88
C LEU A 210 -5.33 -8.04 21.51
N SER A 211 -4.30 -7.36 21.01
CA SER A 211 -4.30 -6.69 19.72
C SER A 211 -2.90 -6.76 19.08
N ALA A 212 -2.85 -6.62 17.75
CA ALA A 212 -1.60 -6.64 17.00
C ALA A 212 -1.66 -5.78 15.73
N HIS A 213 -0.48 -5.33 15.30
CA HIS A 213 -0.25 -4.86 13.93
C HIS A 213 -0.12 -6.07 13.01
N VAL A 214 -0.79 -6.05 11.85
CA VAL A 214 -0.81 -7.21 10.95
C VAL A 214 -0.25 -6.84 9.59
N GLY A 215 0.67 -7.66 9.10
CA GLY A 215 1.25 -7.55 7.77
C GLY A 215 0.24 -7.93 6.68
N ILE A 216 0.11 -7.10 5.66
CA ILE A 216 -0.67 -7.36 4.45
C ILE A 216 0.22 -7.27 3.21
N LYS A 217 0.07 -8.25 2.31
CA LYS A 217 0.83 -8.36 1.05
C LYS A 217 0.04 -9.12 -0.01
N GLY A 218 0.52 -9.06 -1.25
CA GLY A 218 -0.01 -9.87 -2.35
C GLY A 218 -0.69 -9.06 -3.46
N PRO A 219 -1.23 -9.75 -4.47
CA PRO A 219 -1.60 -9.15 -5.76
C PRO A 219 -2.82 -8.21 -5.70
N HIS A 220 -3.52 -8.16 -4.57
CA HIS A 220 -4.67 -7.30 -4.36
C HIS A 220 -4.28 -5.88 -3.92
N VAL A 221 -3.01 -5.65 -3.56
CA VAL A 221 -2.47 -4.35 -3.19
C VAL A 221 -2.09 -3.57 -4.45
N SER A 222 -2.37 -2.27 -4.47
CA SER A 222 -1.91 -1.35 -5.50
C SER A 222 -1.67 0.03 -4.90
N SER A 223 -0.78 0.81 -5.51
CA SER A 223 -0.53 2.18 -5.07
C SER A 223 -0.55 3.19 -6.20
N MET A 224 -0.73 4.46 -5.85
CA MET A 224 -0.72 5.59 -6.76
C MET A 224 -0.25 6.85 -6.04
N ASN A 225 0.32 7.79 -6.79
CA ASN A 225 0.61 9.11 -6.23
C ASN A 225 -0.59 10.03 -6.41
N SER A 226 -0.84 10.86 -5.41
CA SER A 226 -1.90 11.86 -5.41
C SER A 226 -1.40 13.17 -4.83
N ARG A 227 -1.93 14.29 -5.33
CA ARG A 227 -1.58 15.63 -4.87
C ARG A 227 -2.79 16.29 -4.21
N GLY A 228 -2.61 16.76 -2.98
CA GLY A 228 -3.56 17.61 -2.26
C GLY A 228 -3.08 19.05 -2.23
N ILE A 229 -4.00 20.00 -2.28
CA ILE A 229 -3.69 21.43 -2.32
C ILE A 229 -4.61 22.15 -1.33
N VAL A 230 -4.03 23.02 -0.50
CA VAL A 230 -4.79 23.88 0.41
C VAL A 230 -4.26 25.31 0.36
N ALA A 231 -5.18 26.28 0.43
CA ALA A 231 -4.83 27.67 0.63
C ALA A 231 -4.63 27.95 2.13
N ILE A 232 -3.58 28.70 2.46
CA ILE A 232 -3.30 29.14 3.82
C ILE A 232 -4.07 30.44 4.07
N ALA A 233 -4.81 30.49 5.17
CA ALA A 233 -5.77 31.57 5.43
C ALA A 233 -5.09 32.94 5.61
N ASP A 234 -3.96 32.97 6.30
CA ASP A 234 -3.13 34.17 6.47
C ASP A 234 -1.66 33.82 6.14
N PRO A 235 -1.11 34.30 5.01
CA PRO A 235 0.29 34.06 4.64
C PRO A 235 1.31 34.63 5.63
N ARG A 236 0.89 35.51 6.54
CA ARG A 236 1.73 36.06 7.63
C ARG A 236 1.78 35.16 8.85
N GLN A 237 1.00 34.08 8.88
CA GLN A 237 1.07 33.07 9.93
C GLN A 237 1.83 31.84 9.43
N PRO A 238 2.56 31.16 10.34
CA PRO A 238 3.22 29.92 9.99
C PRO A 238 2.18 28.83 9.70
N ILE A 239 2.46 28.01 8.68
CA ILE A 239 1.69 26.83 8.34
C ILE A 239 1.56 25.94 9.58
N THR A 240 0.32 25.64 9.93
CA THR A 240 -0.03 24.88 11.12
C THR A 240 -0.15 23.39 10.82
N GLY A 241 -0.19 22.55 11.86
CA GLY A 241 -0.54 21.14 11.70
C GLY A 241 -1.95 20.92 11.14
N GLY A 242 -2.87 21.85 11.40
CA GLY A 242 -4.21 21.83 10.81
C GLY A 242 -4.18 22.02 9.30
N ASP A 243 -3.33 22.92 8.80
CA ASP A 243 -3.13 23.13 7.36
C ASP A 243 -2.58 21.87 6.69
N VAL A 244 -1.57 21.25 7.28
CA VAL A 244 -1.01 19.98 6.80
C VAL A 244 -2.07 18.88 6.78
N GLY A 245 -2.87 18.76 7.83
CA GLY A 245 -3.97 17.80 7.89
C GLY A 245 -5.00 18.01 6.78
N ARG A 246 -5.38 19.26 6.49
CA ARG A 246 -6.29 19.59 5.37
C ARG A 246 -5.68 19.27 4.02
N ALA A 247 -4.39 19.54 3.82
CA ALA A 247 -3.69 19.19 2.59
C ALA A 247 -3.68 17.67 2.37
N LEU A 248 -3.43 16.89 3.42
CA LEU A 248 -3.46 15.42 3.36
C LEU A 248 -4.86 14.87 3.09
N GLU A 249 -5.89 15.43 3.71
CA GLU A 249 -7.27 15.03 3.43
C GLU A 249 -7.65 15.34 1.98
N SER A 250 -7.24 16.51 1.46
CA SER A 250 -7.39 16.84 0.04
C SER A 250 -6.69 15.84 -0.88
N ALA A 251 -5.47 15.41 -0.53
CA ALA A 251 -4.72 14.43 -1.31
C ALA A 251 -5.41 13.05 -1.33
N ARG A 252 -6.17 12.72 -0.28
CA ARG A 252 -6.93 11.47 -0.16
C ARG A 252 -8.18 11.44 -1.06
N ILE A 253 -8.64 12.59 -1.57
CA ILE A 253 -9.80 12.68 -2.48
C ILE A 253 -9.39 12.20 -3.89
N VAL A 254 -9.19 10.90 -4.00
CA VAL A 254 -8.97 10.19 -5.26
C VAL A 254 -10.11 9.22 -5.52
N ASN A 255 -10.37 8.93 -6.79
CA ASN A 255 -11.39 7.96 -7.16
C ASN A 255 -10.92 6.54 -6.81
N ILE A 256 -11.20 6.10 -5.58
CA ILE A 256 -10.97 4.73 -5.13
C ILE A 256 -12.20 3.90 -5.53
N PRO A 257 -12.04 2.82 -6.32
CA PRO A 257 -13.14 1.92 -6.62
C PRO A 257 -13.80 1.37 -5.35
N ASN A 258 -15.13 1.20 -5.37
CA ASN A 258 -15.92 0.75 -4.21
C ASN A 258 -15.50 -0.62 -3.63
N ASN A 259 -14.69 -1.40 -4.35
CA ASN A 259 -14.18 -2.70 -3.90
C ASN A 259 -12.74 -2.62 -3.36
N ARG A 260 -12.24 -1.41 -3.07
CA ARG A 260 -10.92 -1.17 -2.53
C ARG A 260 -10.99 -0.22 -1.35
N GLU A 261 -10.06 -0.39 -0.42
CA GLU A 261 -9.89 0.47 0.74
C GLU A 261 -8.46 1.03 0.78
N VAL A 262 -8.33 2.22 1.36
CA VAL A 262 -7.03 2.87 1.57
C VAL A 262 -6.37 2.24 2.80
N LEU A 263 -5.16 1.71 2.61
CA LEU A 263 -4.32 1.19 3.68
C LEU A 263 -3.39 2.25 4.26
N HIS A 264 -2.68 2.97 3.38
CA HIS A 264 -1.67 3.96 3.77
C HIS A 264 -1.80 5.22 2.93
N VAL A 265 -1.60 6.38 3.56
CA VAL A 265 -1.41 7.67 2.89
C VAL A 265 -0.08 8.21 3.38
N ILE A 266 0.94 8.14 2.54
CA ILE A 266 2.33 8.44 2.92
C ILE A 266 2.71 9.76 2.28
N PRO A 267 2.96 10.83 3.06
CA PRO A 267 3.49 12.07 2.51
C PRO A 267 4.87 11.83 1.90
N ARG A 268 5.09 12.29 0.67
CA ARG A 268 6.38 12.22 -0.04
C ARG A 268 7.16 13.51 0.19
N PHE A 269 6.54 14.63 -0.18
CA PHE A 269 7.09 15.97 0.00
C PHE A 269 5.97 17.01 -0.07
N TYR A 270 6.30 18.22 0.37
CA TYR A 270 5.45 19.39 0.31
C TYR A 270 5.96 20.38 -0.74
N VAL A 271 5.06 21.23 -1.22
CA VAL A 271 5.39 22.41 -2.02
C VAL A 271 4.79 23.63 -1.33
N VAL A 272 5.59 24.64 -1.02
CA VAL A 272 5.14 25.89 -0.39
C VAL A 272 5.38 27.03 -1.36
N ASP A 273 4.32 27.69 -1.83
CA ASP A 273 4.37 28.79 -2.81
C ASP A 273 5.28 28.52 -4.04
N GLY A 274 5.30 27.26 -4.51
CA GLY A 274 6.10 26.83 -5.66
C GLY A 274 7.53 26.36 -5.33
N GLN A 275 7.97 26.47 -4.07
CA GLN A 275 9.19 25.82 -3.59
C GLN A 275 8.94 24.32 -3.45
N ASP A 276 9.53 23.52 -4.35
CA ASP A 276 9.37 22.06 -4.40
C ASP A 276 10.26 21.32 -3.39
N HIS A 277 9.93 20.05 -3.12
CA HIS A 277 10.68 19.13 -2.25
C HIS A 277 10.91 19.64 -0.82
N VAL A 278 9.93 20.34 -0.25
CA VAL A 278 9.94 20.72 1.18
C VAL A 278 9.64 19.49 2.02
N ALA A 279 10.58 19.07 2.89
CA ALA A 279 10.39 17.91 3.75
C ALA A 279 9.41 18.18 4.92
N VAL A 280 9.48 19.38 5.52
CA VAL A 280 8.64 19.77 6.65
C VAL A 280 8.02 21.14 6.36
N ALA A 281 6.74 21.17 6.00
CA ALA A 281 6.03 22.41 5.72
C ALA A 281 5.57 23.16 6.99
N ARG A 282 5.35 22.44 8.10
CA ARG A 282 4.88 23.03 9.35
C ARG A 282 5.90 24.05 9.87
N GLY A 283 5.44 25.28 10.15
CA GLY A 283 6.29 26.38 10.60
C GLY A 283 6.83 27.27 9.47
N MET A 284 6.72 26.86 8.21
CA MET A 284 7.04 27.74 7.09
C MET A 284 5.91 28.75 6.85
N PHE A 285 6.22 29.84 6.16
CA PHE A 285 5.23 30.85 5.76
C PHE A 285 4.93 30.69 4.28
N GLY A 286 3.66 30.84 3.92
CA GLY A 286 3.24 30.81 2.53
C GLY A 286 1.75 30.95 2.37
N SER A 287 1.32 31.26 1.16
CA SER A 287 -0.10 31.41 0.81
C SER A 287 -0.75 30.09 0.36
N ARG A 288 0.06 29.15 -0.10
CA ARG A 288 -0.38 27.86 -0.66
C ARG A 288 0.53 26.73 -0.23
N LEU A 289 -0.10 25.63 0.18
CA LEU A 289 0.55 24.38 0.54
C LEU A 289 0.03 23.25 -0.33
N ASP A 290 0.92 22.62 -1.09
CA ASP A 290 0.65 21.37 -1.78
C ASP A 290 1.35 20.23 -1.03
N VAL A 291 0.73 19.05 -1.04
CA VAL A 291 1.35 17.81 -0.56
C VAL A 291 1.26 16.76 -1.65
N GLU A 292 2.38 16.13 -1.95
CA GLU A 292 2.39 14.91 -2.75
C GLU A 292 2.39 13.71 -1.82
N THR A 293 1.49 12.76 -2.08
CA THR A 293 1.27 11.57 -1.26
C THR A 293 1.38 10.31 -2.10
N HIS A 294 1.88 9.25 -1.52
CA HIS A 294 1.77 7.89 -2.03
C HIS A 294 0.62 7.18 -1.30
N ILE A 295 -0.44 6.86 -2.04
CA ILE A 295 -1.63 6.19 -1.53
C ILE A 295 -1.52 4.70 -1.85
N VAL A 296 -1.58 3.87 -0.81
CA VAL A 296 -1.64 2.41 -0.92
C VAL A 296 -3.08 1.97 -0.68
N THR A 297 -3.59 1.11 -1.55
CA THR A 297 -4.92 0.52 -1.45
C THR A 297 -4.86 -1.00 -1.54
N ALA A 298 -5.86 -1.67 -1.00
CA ALA A 298 -6.05 -3.11 -1.12
C ALA A 298 -7.51 -3.44 -1.43
N GLY A 299 -7.76 -4.62 -2.02
CA GLY A 299 -9.12 -5.10 -2.24
C GLY A 299 -9.84 -5.36 -0.92
N SER A 300 -11.04 -4.81 -0.76
CA SER A 300 -11.85 -4.91 0.47
C SER A 300 -12.09 -6.34 0.93
N SER A 301 -12.33 -7.26 -0.02
CA SER A 301 -12.52 -8.68 0.31
C SER A 301 -11.26 -9.32 0.91
N ALA A 302 -10.07 -8.95 0.44
CA ALA A 302 -8.82 -9.47 0.98
C ALA A 302 -8.57 -8.95 2.41
N ILE A 303 -8.83 -7.67 2.64
CA ILE A 303 -8.77 -7.05 3.96
C ILE A 303 -9.71 -7.76 4.93
N HIS A 304 -11.01 -7.85 4.60
CA HIS A 304 -12.00 -8.45 5.49
C HIS A 304 -11.73 -9.93 5.78
N ASN A 305 -11.24 -10.69 4.79
CA ASN A 305 -10.85 -12.08 5.02
C ASN A 305 -9.68 -12.19 5.99
N LEU A 306 -8.67 -11.34 5.86
CA LEU A 306 -7.53 -11.32 6.78
C LEU A 306 -7.96 -10.90 8.19
N LEU A 307 -8.75 -9.82 8.32
CA LEU A 307 -9.27 -9.36 9.61
C LEU A 307 -10.06 -10.46 10.32
N ARG A 308 -10.99 -11.11 9.60
CA ARG A 308 -11.75 -12.25 10.14
C ARG A 308 -10.84 -13.37 10.63
N CYS A 309 -9.75 -13.66 9.93
CA CYS A 309 -8.82 -14.71 10.35
C CYS A 309 -8.05 -14.34 11.63
N VAL A 310 -7.63 -13.09 11.77
CA VAL A 310 -6.89 -12.63 12.95
C VAL A 310 -7.82 -12.49 14.17
N GLU A 311 -9.00 -11.90 13.98
CA GLU A 311 -10.03 -11.74 15.02
C GLU A 311 -10.58 -13.10 15.47
N GLY A 312 -10.78 -14.04 14.53
CA GLY A 312 -11.17 -15.42 14.84
C GLY A 312 -10.10 -16.19 15.61
N ALA A 313 -8.84 -15.78 15.55
CA ALA A 313 -7.75 -16.27 16.40
C ALA A 313 -7.70 -15.58 17.78
N GLY A 314 -8.65 -14.70 18.09
CA GLY A 314 -8.77 -14.04 19.39
C GLY A 314 -7.95 -12.75 19.52
N VAL A 315 -7.44 -12.19 18.42
CA VAL A 315 -6.59 -10.99 18.42
C VAL A 315 -7.26 -9.87 17.64
N GLN A 316 -7.38 -8.68 18.24
CA GLN A 316 -7.86 -7.49 17.54
C GLN A 316 -6.77 -6.93 16.60
N VAL A 317 -7.18 -6.30 15.50
CA VAL A 317 -6.23 -5.69 14.56
C VAL A 317 -6.12 -4.20 14.83
N ASP A 318 -4.96 -3.76 15.32
CA ASP A 318 -4.69 -2.33 15.57
C ASP A 318 -4.48 -1.57 14.26
N SER A 319 -3.70 -2.15 13.34
CA SER A 319 -3.54 -1.63 12.00
C SER A 319 -3.02 -2.68 11.02
N LEU A 320 -3.30 -2.45 9.73
CA LEU A 320 -2.74 -3.23 8.63
C LEU A 320 -1.53 -2.49 8.05
N ILE A 321 -0.39 -3.16 7.99
CA ILE A 321 0.87 -2.59 7.48
C ILE A 321 1.26 -3.30 6.20
N LEU A 322 1.58 -2.55 5.14
CA LEU A 322 2.10 -3.15 3.91
C LEU A 322 3.49 -3.72 4.18
N ASP A 323 3.68 -5.01 3.93
CA ASP A 323 4.93 -5.71 4.27
C ASP A 323 6.16 -5.10 3.61
N SER A 324 6.07 -4.64 2.36
CA SER A 324 7.22 -4.01 1.69
C SER A 324 7.67 -2.71 2.37
N LEU A 325 6.75 -1.96 2.99
CA LEU A 325 7.09 -0.79 3.80
C LEU A 325 7.75 -1.22 5.12
N ALA A 326 7.19 -2.22 5.80
CA ALA A 326 7.76 -2.76 7.04
C ALA A 326 9.17 -3.36 6.82
N SER A 327 9.34 -4.16 5.76
CA SER A 327 10.61 -4.75 5.34
C SER A 327 11.64 -3.67 5.01
N THR A 328 11.22 -2.55 4.42
CA THR A 328 12.11 -1.39 4.20
C THR A 328 12.61 -0.84 5.52
N GLN A 329 11.71 -0.54 6.46
CA GLN A 329 12.08 0.02 7.78
C GLN A 329 13.02 -0.91 8.57
N ALA A 330 12.90 -2.22 8.38
CA ALA A 330 13.76 -3.20 9.05
C ALA A 330 15.15 -3.36 8.39
N ALA A 331 15.26 -3.15 7.08
CA ALA A 331 16.44 -3.52 6.31
C ALA A 331 17.29 -2.33 5.82
N VAL A 332 16.71 -1.14 5.74
CA VAL A 332 17.29 0.02 5.07
C VAL A 332 17.51 1.15 6.05
N ASN A 333 18.66 1.83 5.96
CA ASN A 333 18.93 3.01 6.76
C ASN A 333 18.51 4.32 6.05
N PRO A 334 18.33 5.44 6.77
CA PRO A 334 17.86 6.69 6.15
C PRO A 334 18.74 7.23 5.02
N GLU A 335 20.05 7.04 5.07
CA GLU A 335 20.96 7.49 4.01
C GLU A 335 20.76 6.70 2.71
N GLU A 336 20.45 5.40 2.80
CA GLU A 336 20.12 4.57 1.64
C GLU A 336 18.78 4.98 1.01
N LEU A 337 17.80 5.40 1.81
CA LEU A 337 16.53 5.92 1.31
C LEU A 337 16.73 7.22 0.52
N GLU A 338 17.59 8.12 1.01
CA GLU A 338 17.85 9.41 0.36
C GLU A 338 18.56 9.26 -0.99
N HIS A 339 19.54 8.36 -1.07
CA HIS A 339 20.25 8.06 -2.32
C HIS A 339 19.41 7.26 -3.33
N GLY A 340 18.28 6.70 -2.87
CA GLY A 340 17.40 5.85 -3.65
C GLY A 340 17.76 4.37 -3.53
N VAL A 341 16.74 3.54 -3.30
CA VAL A 341 16.90 2.11 -3.02
C VAL A 341 15.69 1.33 -3.50
N ALA A 342 15.94 0.12 -4.00
CA ALA A 342 14.91 -0.86 -4.30
C ALA A 342 14.99 -2.00 -3.28
N VAL A 343 13.92 -2.18 -2.51
CA VAL A 343 13.77 -3.27 -1.54
C VAL A 343 12.96 -4.38 -2.19
N ILE A 344 13.56 -5.56 -2.32
CA ILE A 344 12.93 -6.75 -2.91
C ILE A 344 12.72 -7.78 -1.79
N ASP A 345 11.47 -7.96 -1.36
CA ASP A 345 11.08 -8.96 -0.38
C ASP A 345 10.68 -10.26 -1.09
N ILE A 346 11.52 -11.29 -0.97
CA ILE A 346 11.31 -12.58 -1.65
C ILE A 346 10.66 -13.56 -0.68
N GLY A 347 9.33 -13.55 -0.66
CA GLY A 347 8.51 -14.45 0.13
C GLY A 347 8.29 -15.82 -0.53
N GLY A 348 7.58 -16.69 0.19
CA GLY A 348 7.31 -18.06 -0.28
C GLY A 348 6.20 -18.18 -1.33
N GLY A 349 5.31 -17.19 -1.43
CA GLY A 349 4.21 -17.16 -2.40
C GLY A 349 4.12 -15.89 -3.24
N ALA A 350 4.79 -14.82 -2.82
CA ALA A 350 4.82 -13.53 -3.50
C ALA A 350 6.22 -12.92 -3.36
N THR A 351 6.56 -12.04 -4.29
CA THR A 351 7.73 -11.17 -4.18
C THR A 351 7.23 -9.74 -4.26
N ASP A 352 7.50 -8.97 -3.21
CA ASP A 352 7.07 -7.58 -3.10
C ASP A 352 8.26 -6.66 -3.39
N LEU A 353 7.98 -5.51 -4.01
CA LEU A 353 8.97 -4.51 -4.39
C LEU A 353 8.52 -3.15 -3.88
N ALA A 354 9.40 -2.46 -3.15
CA ALA A 354 9.26 -1.04 -2.87
C ALA A 354 10.48 -0.30 -3.43
N VAL A 355 10.25 0.82 -4.11
CA VAL A 355 11.31 1.66 -4.67
C VAL A 355 11.20 3.01 -4.02
N TYR A 356 12.31 3.50 -3.48
CA TYR A 356 12.40 4.81 -2.85
C TYR A 356 13.36 5.67 -3.65
N VAL A 357 13.02 6.94 -3.79
CA VAL A 357 13.83 7.97 -4.46
C VAL A 357 13.72 9.24 -3.63
N HIS A 358 14.85 9.84 -3.24
CA HIS A 358 14.89 11.05 -2.40
C HIS A 358 14.10 10.88 -1.10
N GLY A 359 14.29 9.75 -0.41
CA GLY A 359 13.65 9.49 0.88
C GLY A 359 12.18 9.06 0.81
N ALA A 360 11.54 9.13 -0.37
CA ALA A 360 10.11 8.83 -0.54
C ALA A 360 9.85 7.61 -1.43
N VAL A 361 8.84 6.82 -1.05
CA VAL A 361 8.30 5.71 -1.85
C VAL A 361 7.55 6.20 -3.10
#